data_AF-A0A0G1MS12-F1
#
_entry.id   AF-A0A0G1MS12-F1
#
_cell.length_a   1.000
_cell.length_b   1.000
_cell.length_c   1.000
_cell.angle_alpha   90.00
_cell.angle_beta   90.00
_cell.angle_gamma   90.00
#
_symmetry.space_group_name_H-M   'P 1'
#
loop_
_entity.id
_entity.type
_entity.pdbx_description
1 polymer ?
#
loop_
_entity_poly.entity_id
_entity_poly.type
_entity_poly.pdbx_seq_one_letter_code
_entity_poly.pdbx_strand_id
1 'polypeptide(L)'
;MKVFYLIATFILFGLLAGCQNLNSIENKEATLKTPSAVSSSIIELEDGGTFDLEAGFIEKEMNGSMYKMLAYNGSIPGPTLKVKQGSTLTINFTNNTDIETTL
;
A
#
# COMPACT_ATOMS: atom_id res chain seq x y z
N MET A 1 -32.01 -61.65 10.94
CA MET A 1 -31.15 -60.73 11.74
C MET A 1 -29.98 -60.17 10.92
N LYS A 2 -30.23 -59.54 9.76
CA LYS A 2 -29.19 -58.84 8.95
C LYS A 2 -29.60 -57.46 8.43
N VAL A 3 -30.84 -57.03 8.70
CA VAL A 3 -31.41 -55.75 8.20
C VAL A 3 -31.18 -54.59 9.17
N PHE A 4 -30.93 -54.86 10.46
CA PHE A 4 -30.70 -53.81 11.47
C PHE A 4 -29.30 -53.15 11.40
N TYR A 5 -28.31 -53.82 10.80
CA TYR A 5 -26.94 -53.29 10.70
C TYR A 5 -26.76 -52.25 9.57
N LEU A 6 -27.71 -52.15 8.64
CA LEU A 6 -27.63 -51.23 7.49
C LEU A 6 -28.10 -49.80 7.85
N ILE A 7 -28.89 -49.65 8.91
CA ILE A 7 -29.42 -48.35 9.36
C ILE A 7 -28.43 -47.67 10.32
N ALA A 8 -27.63 -48.47 11.06
CA ALA A 8 -26.64 -47.97 12.01
C ALA A 8 -25.39 -47.35 11.35
N THR A 9 -25.08 -47.71 10.10
CA THR A 9 -23.93 -47.13 9.36
C THR A 9 -24.26 -45.82 8.64
N PHE A 10 -25.55 -45.50 8.41
CA PHE A 10 -25.93 -44.23 7.79
C PHE A 10 -25.85 -43.03 8.74
N ILE A 11 -25.94 -43.27 10.05
CA ILE A 11 -25.89 -42.21 11.07
C ILE A 11 -24.43 -41.76 11.34
N LEU A 12 -23.42 -42.56 10.95
CA LEU A 12 -22.01 -42.23 11.17
C LEU A 12 -21.37 -41.39 10.04
N PHE A 13 -22.04 -41.23 8.89
CA PHE A 13 -21.51 -40.45 7.76
C PHE A 13 -22.05 -39.00 7.69
N GLY A 14 -23.05 -38.66 8.51
CA GLY A 14 -23.75 -37.36 8.47
C GLY A 14 -23.13 -36.22 9.27
N LEU A 15 -22.01 -36.42 9.98
CA LEU A 15 -21.44 -35.46 10.93
C LEU A 15 -20.14 -34.76 10.46
N LEU A 16 -19.71 -34.98 9.21
CA LEU A 16 -18.49 -34.37 8.66
C LEU A 16 -18.70 -33.28 7.61
N ALA A 17 -19.94 -32.89 7.31
CA ALA A 17 -20.23 -31.79 6.38
C ALA A 17 -20.75 -30.51 7.09
N GLY A 18 -20.32 -30.29 8.34
CA GLY A 18 -20.80 -29.20 9.18
C GLY A 18 -19.69 -28.36 9.80
N CYS A 19 -18.60 -28.09 9.09
CA CYS A 19 -17.65 -27.05 9.50
C CYS A 19 -17.88 -25.77 8.69
N GLN A 20 -18.67 -24.89 9.32
CA GLN A 20 -18.49 -23.44 9.32
C GLN A 20 -18.59 -22.72 7.97
N ASN A 21 -19.82 -22.28 7.70
CA ASN A 21 -20.05 -20.94 7.21
C ASN A 21 -19.42 -19.94 8.21
N LEU A 22 -18.20 -19.52 7.95
CA LEU A 22 -17.70 -18.23 8.40
C LEU A 22 -17.97 -17.26 7.26
N ASN A 23 -19.11 -16.56 7.39
CA ASN A 23 -19.23 -15.20 6.90
C ASN A 23 -18.07 -14.41 7.53
N SER A 24 -16.90 -14.49 6.91
CA SER A 24 -15.95 -13.40 6.96
C SER A 24 -16.70 -12.23 6.35
N ILE A 25 -17.25 -11.40 7.21
CA ILE A 25 -17.34 -9.98 6.91
C ILE A 25 -15.89 -9.61 6.64
N GLU A 26 -15.48 -9.76 5.37
CA GLU A 26 -14.36 -9.05 4.83
C GLU A 26 -14.74 -7.61 5.10
N ASN A 27 -14.25 -7.11 6.24
CA ASN A 27 -14.13 -5.69 6.47
C ASN A 27 -13.34 -5.25 5.26
N LYS A 28 -14.05 -4.82 4.24
CA LYS A 28 -13.53 -4.05 3.13
C LYS A 28 -13.18 -2.71 3.76
N GLU A 29 -12.17 -2.74 4.64
CA GLU A 29 -11.27 -1.61 4.82
C GLU A 29 -11.01 -1.17 3.40
N ALA A 30 -11.43 0.06 3.08
CA ALA A 30 -11.17 0.64 1.79
C ALA A 30 -9.67 0.49 1.59
N THR A 31 -9.28 -0.48 0.77
CA THR A 31 -7.90 -0.73 0.39
C THR A 31 -7.60 0.45 -0.52
N LEU A 32 -7.25 1.58 0.11
CA LEU A 32 -6.73 2.75 -0.58
C LEU A 32 -5.51 2.22 -1.30
N LYS A 33 -5.68 1.94 -2.58
CA LYS A 33 -4.65 1.35 -3.41
C LYS A 33 -3.47 2.31 -3.39
N THR A 34 -2.43 1.95 -2.66
CA THR A 34 -1.21 2.74 -2.57
C THR A 34 -0.60 2.82 -3.98
N PRO A 35 -0.24 4.00 -4.49
CA PRO A 35 0.36 4.11 -5.81
C PRO A 35 1.71 3.37 -5.85
N SER A 36 2.05 2.81 -7.01
CA SER A 36 3.38 2.19 -7.21
C SER A 36 4.46 3.26 -7.34
N ALA A 37 5.69 2.93 -6.94
CA ALA A 37 6.83 3.82 -7.09
C ALA A 37 7.07 4.23 -8.55
N VAL A 38 7.39 5.52 -8.77
CA VAL A 38 7.89 6.04 -10.05
C VAL A 38 9.39 6.33 -9.99
N SER A 39 10.03 6.42 -11.15
CA SER A 39 11.45 6.77 -11.26
C SER A 39 11.70 8.22 -10.81
N SER A 40 12.85 8.45 -10.16
CA SER A 40 13.30 9.80 -9.83
C SER A 40 13.64 10.59 -11.11
N SER A 41 13.43 11.92 -11.07
CA SER A 41 13.68 12.85 -12.16
C SER A 41 14.54 14.03 -11.70
N ILE A 42 15.17 14.73 -12.66
CA ILE A 42 15.86 16.00 -12.40
C ILE A 42 14.93 17.13 -12.83
N ILE A 43 14.67 18.06 -11.92
CA ILE A 43 13.86 19.25 -12.16
C ILE A 43 14.79 20.45 -12.11
N GLU A 44 14.97 21.14 -13.25
CA GLU A 44 15.74 22.38 -13.29
C GLU A 44 14.82 23.56 -12.93
N LEU A 45 15.23 24.35 -11.94
CA LEU A 45 14.51 25.56 -11.53
C LEU A 45 15.43 26.77 -11.67
N GLU A 46 14.87 27.87 -12.15
CA GLU A 46 15.54 29.17 -12.13
C GLU A 46 15.38 29.84 -10.76
N ASP A 47 16.10 30.95 -10.55
CA ASP A 47 15.97 31.75 -9.33
C ASP A 47 14.53 32.28 -9.16
N GLY A 48 14.01 32.20 -7.93
CA GLY A 48 12.61 32.47 -7.62
C GLY A 48 11.65 31.33 -7.99
N GLY A 49 12.17 30.20 -8.46
CA GLY A 49 11.38 29.03 -8.83
C GLY A 49 10.54 28.47 -7.67
N THR A 50 9.35 27.95 -8.01
CA THR A 50 8.45 27.28 -7.06
C THR A 50 8.33 25.81 -7.42
N PHE A 51 8.30 24.94 -6.41
CA PHE A 51 8.11 23.51 -6.59
C PHE A 51 7.16 22.93 -5.53
N ASP A 52 6.21 22.12 -5.97
CA ASP A 52 5.28 21.42 -5.10
C ASP A 52 5.87 20.06 -4.73
N LEU A 53 6.22 19.89 -3.45
CA LEU A 53 6.81 18.67 -2.92
C LEU A 53 5.77 17.94 -2.07
N GLU A 54 5.45 16.71 -2.45
CA GLU A 54 4.45 15.90 -1.74
C GLU A 54 5.11 14.69 -1.07
N ALA A 55 5.01 14.58 0.25
CA ALA A 55 5.33 13.34 0.96
C ALA A 55 4.11 12.42 0.97
N GLY A 56 4.30 11.14 0.62
CA GLY A 56 3.23 10.15 0.61
C GLY A 56 3.74 8.72 0.68
N PHE A 57 2.82 7.78 0.83
CA PHE A 57 3.12 6.36 0.78
C PHE A 57 3.03 5.81 -0.65
N ILE A 58 3.98 4.96 -1.01
CA ILE A 58 3.96 4.15 -2.23
C ILE A 58 4.11 2.66 -1.89
N GLU A 59 3.85 1.81 -2.86
CA GLU A 59 4.20 0.39 -2.85
C GLU A 59 5.33 0.08 -3.84
N LYS A 60 6.33 -0.70 -3.39
CA LYS A 60 7.45 -1.14 -4.21
C LYS A 60 7.79 -2.60 -3.92
N GLU A 61 7.92 -3.39 -4.98
CA GLU A 61 8.47 -4.74 -4.87
C GLU A 61 10.00 -4.68 -4.78
N MET A 62 10.57 -5.37 -3.79
CA MET A 62 12.00 -5.60 -3.68
C MET A 62 12.24 -7.03 -3.21
N ASN A 63 13.09 -7.79 -3.89
CA ASN A 63 13.43 -9.17 -3.55
C ASN A 63 12.18 -10.08 -3.36
N GLY A 64 11.17 -9.92 -4.24
CA GLY A 64 9.94 -10.73 -4.19
C GLY A 64 9.00 -10.39 -3.03
N SER A 65 9.20 -9.27 -2.35
CA SER A 65 8.32 -8.79 -1.27
C SER A 65 7.84 -7.37 -1.57
N MET A 66 6.57 -7.11 -1.29
CA MET A 66 5.96 -5.78 -1.41
C MET A 66 6.22 -4.98 -0.13
N TYR A 67 6.75 -3.77 -0.29
CA TYR A 67 6.99 -2.84 0.80
C TYR A 67 6.16 -1.58 0.60
N LYS A 68 5.47 -1.16 1.67
CA LYS A 68 4.94 0.20 1.79
C LYS A 68 6.09 1.11 2.21
N MET A 69 6.36 2.15 1.43
CA MET A 69 7.50 3.04 1.66
C MET A 69 7.08 4.51 1.57
N LEU A 70 7.86 5.38 2.20
CA LEU A 70 7.73 6.83 2.05
C LEU A 70 8.41 7.29 0.76
N ALA A 71 7.77 8.21 0.06
CA ALA A 71 8.24 8.76 -1.21
C ALA A 71 7.94 10.27 -1.31
N TYR A 72 8.74 10.96 -2.12
CA TYR A 72 8.45 12.33 -2.54
C TYR A 72 7.99 12.33 -3.99
N ASN A 73 6.81 12.92 -4.25
CA ASN A 73 6.15 12.93 -5.55
C ASN A 73 6.10 11.53 -6.20
N GLY A 74 5.89 10.50 -5.38
CA GLY A 74 5.81 9.09 -5.81
C GLY A 74 7.14 8.38 -6.08
N SER A 75 8.29 9.06 -5.94
CA SER A 75 9.61 8.51 -6.27
C SER A 75 10.49 8.20 -5.05
N ILE A 76 11.34 7.19 -5.18
CA ILE A 76 12.33 6.78 -4.15
C ILE A 76 13.72 6.60 -4.80
N PRO A 77 14.71 7.47 -4.52
CA PRO A 77 14.57 8.74 -3.81
C PRO A 77 13.69 9.75 -4.59
N GLY A 78 13.34 10.85 -3.94
CA GLY A 78 12.56 11.96 -4.52
C GLY A 78 13.19 12.58 -5.77
N PRO A 79 12.50 13.54 -6.43
CA PRO A 79 13.08 14.31 -7.52
C PRO A 79 14.31 15.09 -7.06
N THR A 80 15.30 15.22 -7.94
CA THR A 80 16.48 16.07 -7.72
C THR A 80 16.19 17.47 -8.25
N LEU A 81 16.19 18.46 -7.37
CA LEU A 81 16.08 19.87 -7.76
C LEU A 81 17.46 20.41 -8.13
N LYS A 82 17.62 20.92 -9.36
CA LYS A 82 18.86 21.49 -9.87
C LYS A 82 18.68 22.99 -10.10
N VAL A 83 19.48 23.78 -9.42
CA VAL A 83 19.40 25.26 -9.44
C VAL A 83 20.78 25.89 -9.46
N LYS A 84 20.84 27.18 -9.82
CA LYS A 84 22.08 27.96 -9.75
C LYS A 84 22.40 28.29 -8.30
N GLN A 85 23.69 28.39 -7.98
CA GLN A 85 24.13 28.83 -6.65
C GLN A 85 23.64 30.27 -6.39
N GLY A 86 23.16 30.51 -5.17
CA GLY A 86 22.62 31.81 -4.76
C GLY A 86 21.14 32.02 -5.11
N SER A 87 20.51 31.06 -5.80
CA SER A 87 19.07 31.10 -6.05
C SER A 87 18.25 30.94 -4.76
N THR A 88 17.13 31.65 -4.70
CA THR A 88 16.08 31.46 -3.70
C THR A 88 14.93 30.68 -4.33
N LEU A 89 14.43 29.66 -3.63
CA LEU A 89 13.31 28.83 -4.10
C LEU A 89 12.18 28.85 -3.10
N THR A 90 10.97 28.66 -3.60
CA THR A 90 9.78 28.39 -2.78
C THR A 90 9.39 26.92 -2.91
N ILE A 91 9.35 26.19 -1.80
CA ILE A 91 8.84 24.82 -1.77
C ILE A 91 7.49 24.81 -1.09
N ASN A 92 6.45 24.42 -1.81
CA ASN A 92 5.14 24.17 -1.22
C ASN A 92 5.09 22.71 -0.78
N PHE A 93 5.33 22.49 0.51
CA PHE A 93 5.35 21.14 1.04
C PHE A 93 3.95 20.70 1.48
N THR A 94 3.51 19.54 0.97
CA THR A 94 2.30 18.86 1.43
C THR A 94 2.68 17.51 2.03
N ASN A 95 2.32 17.31 3.30
CA ASN A 95 2.48 16.03 3.98
C ASN A 95 1.17 15.22 3.90
N ASN A 96 1.09 14.28 2.97
CA ASN A 96 -0.05 13.36 2.82
C ASN A 96 0.14 12.06 3.63
N THR A 97 0.99 12.08 4.65
CA THR A 97 1.21 10.95 5.55
C THR A 97 0.49 11.17 6.88
N ASP A 98 0.35 10.09 7.65
CA ASP A 98 -0.16 10.10 9.02
C ASP A 98 0.92 10.37 10.07
N ILE A 99 2.12 10.78 9.62
CA ILE A 99 3.29 11.00 10.47
C ILE A 99 3.68 12.48 10.39
N GLU A 100 3.79 13.14 11.54
CA GLU A 100 4.33 14.50 11.59
C GLU A 100 5.78 14.53 11.08
N THR A 101 6.12 15.52 10.26
CA THR A 101 7.44 15.59 9.62
C THR A 101 7.90 17.03 9.44
N THR A 102 9.20 17.16 9.24
CA THR A 102 9.89 18.40 8.86
C THR A 102 10.64 18.18 7.55
N LEU A 103 10.78 19.24 6.76
CA LEU A 103 11.61 19.26 5.55
C LEU A 103 12.88 20.06 5.79
#